data_AF-A0A743PUK7-F1
#
_entry.id   AF-A0A743PUK7-F1
#
_cell.length_a   1.000
_cell.length_b   1.000
_cell.length_c   1.000
_cell.angle_alpha   90.00
_cell.angle_beta   90.00
_cell.angle_gamma   90.00
#
_symmetry.space_group_name_H-M   'P 1'
#
loop_
_entity.id
_entity.type
_entity.pdbx_description
1 polymer ?
#
loop_
_entity_poly.entity_id
_entity_poly.type
_entity_poly.pdbx_seq_one_letter_code
_entity_poly.pdbx_strand_id
1 'polypeptide(L)' 'MSVKFTVNVKAGADGDFCFDFEIDDSQQTDAQERTVVEYIAGSCLVALQEISLHGDIAVK' A
#
# COMPACT_ATOMS: atom_id res chain seq x y z
N MET A 1 -14.69 -0.58 13.14
CA MET A 1 -14.46 -0.07 11.76
C MET A 1 -13.14 -0.61 11.28
N SER A 2 -13.11 -1.17 10.07
CA SER A 2 -11.91 -1.71 9.46
C SER A 2 -11.83 -1.25 8.02
N VAL A 3 -10.65 -0.84 7.60
CA VAL A 3 -10.34 -0.50 6.21
C VAL A 3 -9.56 -1.66 5.66
N LYS A 4 -9.88 -2.09 4.43
CA LYS A 4 -9.12 -3.14 3.79
C LYS A 4 -8.15 -2.50 2.80
N PHE A 5 -6.87 -2.53 3.16
CA PHE A 5 -5.79 -2.20 2.27
C PHE A 5 -5.25 -3.49 1.66
N THR A 6 -5.33 -3.62 0.34
CA THR A 6 -4.86 -4.78 -0.39
C THR A 6 -3.64 -4.38 -1.21
N VAL A 7 -2.52 -5.09 -1.00
CA VAL A 7 -1.30 -4.95 -1.80
C VAL A 7 -1.15 -6.21 -2.64
N ASN A 8 -1.25 -6.05 -3.95
CA ASN A 8 -1.02 -7.15 -4.89
C ASN A 8 0.41 -7.04 -5.43
N VAL A 9 1.25 -8.02 -5.09
CA VAL A 9 2.63 -8.09 -5.58
C VAL A 9 2.65 -8.96 -6.83
N LYS A 10 3.22 -8.44 -7.92
CA LYS A 10 3.37 -9.13 -9.20
C LYS A 10 4.85 -9.18 -9.56
N ALA A 11 5.30 -10.28 -10.14
CA ALA A 11 6.62 -10.33 -10.76
C ALA A 11 6.58 -9.50 -12.06
N GLY A 12 7.51 -8.56 -12.19
CA GLY A 12 7.77 -7.80 -13.41
C GLY A 12 8.51 -8.63 -14.46
N ALA A 13 8.61 -8.11 -15.67
CA ALA A 13 9.21 -8.83 -16.80
C ALA A 13 10.72 -9.07 -16.66
N ASP A 14 11.42 -8.21 -15.89
CA ASP A 14 12.88 -8.18 -15.79
C ASP A 14 13.42 -8.63 -14.42
N GLY A 15 12.61 -9.37 -13.65
CA GLY A 15 12.96 -9.81 -12.28
C GLY A 15 12.66 -8.79 -11.19
N ASP A 16 12.05 -7.66 -11.55
CA ASP A 16 11.53 -6.65 -10.62
C ASP A 16 10.22 -7.11 -9.97
N PHE A 17 9.81 -6.42 -8.90
CA PHE A 17 8.48 -6.57 -8.30
C PHE A 17 7.63 -5.33 -8.60
N CYS A 18 6.43 -5.55 -9.12
CA CYS A 18 5.40 -4.52 -9.28
C CYS A 18 4.38 -4.64 -8.13
N PHE A 19 3.86 -3.51 -7.69
CA PHE A 19 2.88 -3.43 -6.61
C PHE A 19 1.64 -2.71 -7.11
N ASP A 20 0.49 -3.38 -7.08
CA ASP A 20 -0.81 -2.73 -7.25
C ASP A 20 -1.46 -2.54 -5.87
N PHE A 21 -1.98 -1.35 -5.64
CA PHE A 21 -2.56 -0.95 -4.36
C PHE A 21 -4.06 -0.71 -4.52
N GLU A 22 -4.86 -1.32 -3.65
CA GLU A 22 -6.30 -1.14 -3.61
C GLU A 22 -6.73 -0.81 -2.18
N ILE A 23 -7.51 0.24 -2.03
CA ILE A 23 -8.10 0.66 -0.75
C ILE A 23 -9.60 0.49 -0.88
N ASP A 24 -10.18 -0.42 -0.08
CA ASP A 24 -11.63 -0.52 0.07
C ASP A 24 -12.06 0.30 1.30
N ASP A 25 -12.60 1.47 1.01
CA ASP A 25 -13.19 2.40 1.96
C ASP A 25 -14.73 2.45 1.86
N SER A 26 -15.35 1.44 1.23
CA SER A 26 -16.81 1.41 0.97
C SER A 26 -17.68 1.50 2.23
N GLN A 27 -17.10 1.17 3.38
CA GLN A 27 -17.74 1.26 4.69
C GLN A 27 -17.51 2.61 5.39
N GLN A 28 -16.74 3.53 4.80
CA GLN A 28 -16.49 4.88 5.31
C GLN A 28 -17.51 5.87 4.76
N THR A 29 -18.33 6.40 5.66
CA THR A 29 -19.43 7.31 5.32
C THR A 29 -19.11 8.76 5.63
N ASP A 30 -18.10 9.03 6.47
CA ASP A 30 -17.70 10.38 6.84
C ASP A 30 -16.47 10.87 6.03
N ALA A 31 -16.46 12.16 5.68
CA ALA A 31 -15.38 12.77 4.89
C ALA A 31 -14.03 12.81 5.64
N GLN A 32 -14.07 12.94 6.97
CA GLN A 32 -12.88 12.93 7.80
C GLN A 32 -12.32 11.52 7.95
N GLU A 33 -13.19 10.50 8.00
CA GLU A 33 -12.78 9.10 7.97
C GLU A 33 -12.04 8.75 6.67
N ARG A 34 -12.58 9.17 5.50
CA ARG A 34 -11.90 8.99 4.20
C ARG A 34 -10.52 9.64 4.16
N THR A 35 -10.40 10.86 4.70
CA THR A 35 -9.11 11.57 4.73
C THR A 35 -8.05 10.80 5.53
N VAL A 36 -8.44 10.21 6.66
CA VAL A 36 -7.52 9.38 7.47
C VAL A 36 -7.12 8.11 6.72
N VAL A 37 -8.07 7.50 5.99
CA VAL A 37 -7.81 6.31 5.17
C VAL A 37 -6.81 6.59 4.06
N GLU A 38 -7.02 7.66 3.29
CA GLU A 38 -6.10 8.08 2.23
C GLU A 38 -4.70 8.36 2.76
N TYR A 39 -4.60 9.02 3.93
CA TYR A 39 -3.32 9.30 4.57
C TYR A 39 -2.56 8.03 4.99
N ILE A 40 -3.25 7.06 5.60
CA ILE A 40 -2.64 5.78 5.99
C ILE A 40 -2.16 5.03 4.76
N ALA A 41 -3.00 4.93 3.72
CA ALA A 41 -2.64 4.22 2.50
C ALA A 41 -1.48 4.88 1.75
N GLY A 42 -1.44 6.21 1.67
CA GLY A 42 -0.31 6.96 1.11
C GLY A 42 0.99 6.72 1.89
N SER A 43 0.90 6.67 3.23
CA SER A 43 2.06 6.36 4.08
C SER A 43 2.57 4.93 3.88
N CYS A 44 1.66 3.95 3.76
CA CYS A 44 2.02 2.56 3.45
C CYS A 44 2.64 2.42 2.06
N LEU A 45 2.13 3.16 1.07
CA LEU A 45 2.68 3.19 -0.29
C LEU A 45 4.13 3.71 -0.29
N VAL A 46 4.38 4.83 0.38
CA VAL A 46 5.73 5.41 0.50
C VAL A 46 6.68 4.44 1.19
N ALA A 47 6.27 3.83 2.31
CA ALA A 47 7.09 2.85 3.01
C ALA A 47 7.44 1.63 2.12
N LEU A 48 6.50 1.13 1.32
CA LEU A 48 6.73 0.02 0.39
C LEU A 48 7.65 0.43 -0.77
N GLN A 49 7.54 1.66 -1.26
CA GLN A 49 8.48 2.22 -2.25
C GLN A 49 9.90 2.35 -1.67
N GLU A 50 10.04 2.82 -0.44
CA GLU A 50 11.34 2.88 0.24
C GLU A 50 11.97 1.49 0.41
N ILE A 51 11.17 0.49 0.81
CA ILE A 51 11.61 -0.90 0.90
C ILE A 51 12.06 -1.43 -0.47
N SER A 52 11.31 -1.12 -1.53
CA SER A 52 11.65 -1.53 -2.90
C SER A 52 12.92 -0.84 -3.42
N LEU A 53 13.13 0.43 -3.11
CA LEU A 53 14.31 1.21 -3.52
C LEU A 53 15.59 0.75 -2.84
N HIS A 54 15.50 0.31 -1.59
CA HIS A 54 16.65 -0.19 -0.82
C HIS A 54 16.85 -1.70 -0.93
N GLY A 55 15.96 -2.42 -1.62
CA GLY A 55 16.16 -3.82 -2.01
C GLY A 55 16.37 -4.79 -0.85
N ASP A 56 15.91 -4.47 0.35
CA ASP A 56 16.15 -5.28 1.54
C ASP A 56 14.85 -5.46 2.34
N ILE A 57 13.98 -6.33 1.83
CA ILE A 57 12.96 -6.99 2.64
C ILE A 57 13.68 -8.09 3.44
N ALA A 58 14.49 -7.66 4.40
CA ALA A 58 15.25 -8.47 5.35
C ALA A 58 16.09 -9.62 4.74
N VAL A 59 17.39 -9.38 4.63
CA VAL A 59 18.36 -10.32 5.21
C VAL A 59 19.08 -9.67 6.39
N LYS A 60 18.40 -9.52 7.52
CA LYS A 60 18.97 -9.72 8.87
C LYS A 60 17.91 -9.86 9.96
#